data_AF-A0A2V2AAP3-F1
#
_entry.id   AF-A0A2V2AAP3-F1
#
_cell.length_a   1.000
_cell.length_b   1.000
_cell.length_c   1.000
_cell.angle_alpha   90.00
_cell.angle_beta   90.00
_cell.angle_gamma   90.00
#
_symmetry.space_group_name_H-M   'P 1'
#
loop_
_entity.id
_entity.type
_entity.pdbx_description
1 polymer ?
#
loop_
_entity_poly.entity_id
_entity_poly.type
_entity_poly.pdbx_seq_one_letter_code
_entity_poly.pdbx_strand_id
1 'polypeptide(L)'
;MTEPNLVTGSYVVKSEHTLDRSPLEMAVAGMEGAASRFSIDAIKDERIRASYESNIRRMSQQIFAEVRAGNISVEDATKFSNEMRNKIMFEHRKLTSAQGLAIVQKKKKAGGTHSDILNEKSQTQFHKNYEQLSKAQQKEVLYRALERSGSANAKFTSGTKIMSVMGKVGIIMTAVLATYQILNADDKAKETTRQATILGGGAAGGFLAGLGISALCGPGAPACAIAVVLIGSVVGGIAGGVAADTFDAELEELAHWDIF
;
A
#
# COMPACT_ATOMS: atom_id res chain seq x y z
N MET A 1 0.97 21.38 -36.07
CA MET A 1 1.81 20.41 -36.81
C MET A 1 3.02 20.13 -35.95
N THR A 2 3.00 19.03 -35.21
CA THR A 2 4.07 18.60 -34.29
C THR A 2 4.87 17.49 -34.95
N GLU A 3 6.18 17.68 -35.09
CA GLU A 3 7.09 16.72 -35.70
C GLU A 3 7.18 15.42 -34.88
N PRO A 4 7.26 14.24 -35.52
CA PRO A 4 7.38 12.97 -34.82
C PRO A 4 8.79 12.78 -34.22
N ASN A 5 8.85 12.40 -32.95
CA ASN A 5 10.10 12.12 -32.24
C ASN A 5 10.71 10.79 -32.72
N LEU A 6 11.76 10.85 -33.55
CA LEU A 6 12.52 9.70 -34.03
C LEU A 6 13.51 9.21 -32.96
N VAL A 7 13.33 7.98 -32.48
CA VAL A 7 14.31 7.29 -31.62
C VAL A 7 15.07 6.29 -32.49
N THR A 8 16.36 6.56 -32.75
CA THR A 8 17.20 5.70 -33.60
C THR A 8 17.87 4.60 -32.76
N GLY A 9 17.46 3.35 -32.97
CA GLY A 9 18.10 2.17 -32.38
C GLY A 9 19.36 1.72 -33.14
N SER A 10 20.19 0.89 -32.51
CA SER A 10 21.49 0.42 -33.01
C SER A 10 21.43 -0.71 -34.06
N TYR A 11 20.26 -1.03 -34.60
CA TYR A 11 20.07 -2.05 -35.64
C TYR A 11 19.35 -1.45 -36.84
N VAL A 12 19.88 -1.69 -38.04
CA VAL A 12 19.32 -1.23 -39.32
C VAL A 12 18.10 -2.07 -39.68
N VAL A 13 16.98 -1.81 -39.03
CA VAL A 13 15.67 -2.22 -39.52
C VAL A 13 14.94 -0.93 -39.85
N LYS A 14 14.74 -0.67 -41.15
CA LYS A 14 13.95 0.48 -41.66
C LYS A 14 12.46 0.24 -41.42
N SER A 15 12.08 -0.06 -40.19
CA SER A 15 10.70 -0.08 -39.74
C SER A 15 10.50 1.19 -38.94
N GLU A 16 9.92 2.21 -39.56
CA GLU A 16 9.40 3.36 -38.81
C GLU A 16 8.19 2.88 -38.01
N HIS A 17 8.43 2.36 -36.80
CA HIS A 17 7.34 2.10 -35.87
C HIS A 17 6.84 3.44 -35.38
N THR A 18 5.74 3.91 -35.96
CA THR A 18 5.01 5.07 -35.44
C THR A 18 4.41 4.64 -34.10
N LEU A 19 5.10 4.96 -33.01
CA LEU A 19 4.48 4.91 -31.71
C LEU A 19 3.34 5.93 -31.73
N ASP A 20 2.12 5.43 -31.62
CA ASP A 20 0.89 6.23 -31.63
C ASP A 20 0.87 7.28 -30.49
N ARG A 21 1.75 7.10 -29.49
CA ARG A 21 1.99 8.01 -28.36
C ARG A 21 3.47 8.03 -27.98
N SER A 22 3.96 9.17 -27.47
CA SER A 22 5.37 9.24 -27.08
C SER A 22 5.65 8.38 -25.84
N PRO A 23 6.83 7.73 -25.73
CA PRO A 23 7.23 7.00 -24.52
C PRO A 23 7.15 7.84 -23.24
N LEU A 24 7.42 9.15 -23.36
CA LEU A 24 7.31 10.11 -22.26
C LEU A 24 5.87 10.26 -21.77
N GLU A 25 4.91 10.36 -22.68
CA GLU A 25 3.48 10.48 -22.33
C GLU A 25 2.95 9.22 -21.64
N MET A 26 3.40 8.05 -22.07
CA MET A 26 3.08 6.78 -21.41
C MET A 26 3.70 6.70 -20.01
N ALA A 27 4.95 7.17 -19.84
CA ALA A 27 5.60 7.22 -18.54
C ALA A 27 4.89 8.16 -17.56
N VAL A 28 4.46 9.33 -18.02
CA VAL A 28 3.68 10.30 -17.23
C VAL A 28 2.34 9.71 -16.82
N ALA A 29 1.61 9.11 -17.76
CA ALA A 29 0.34 8.43 -17.47
C ALA A 29 0.51 7.30 -16.43
N GLY A 30 1.59 6.51 -16.54
CA GLY A 30 1.93 5.48 -15.57
C GLY A 30 2.22 6.03 -14.17
N MET A 31 2.94 7.16 -14.08
CA MET A 31 3.18 7.86 -12.81
C MET A 31 1.90 8.41 -12.19
N GLU A 32 1.01 9.03 -12.99
CA GLU A 32 -0.28 9.56 -12.53
C GLU A 32 -1.20 8.46 -11.97
N GLY A 33 -1.25 7.32 -12.66
CA GLY A 33 -1.97 6.12 -12.19
C GLY A 33 -1.40 5.58 -10.88
N ALA A 34 -0.07 5.48 -10.76
CA ALA A 34 0.61 5.01 -9.55
C ALA A 34 0.40 5.96 -8.36
N ALA A 35 0.49 7.27 -8.57
CA ALA A 35 0.26 8.28 -7.55
C ALA A 35 -1.20 8.26 -7.04
N SER A 36 -2.15 8.06 -7.95
CA SER A 36 -3.57 7.91 -7.63
C SER A 36 -3.83 6.65 -6.81
N ARG A 37 -3.24 5.51 -7.20
CA ARG A 37 -3.32 4.26 -6.45
C ARG A 37 -2.75 4.40 -5.04
N PHE A 38 -1.57 5.01 -4.91
CA PHE A 38 -0.93 5.26 -3.61
C PHE A 38 -1.81 6.15 -2.71
N SER A 39 -2.44 7.17 -3.29
CA SER A 39 -3.36 8.05 -2.58
C SER A 39 -4.58 7.30 -2.03
N ILE A 40 -5.17 6.42 -2.85
CA ILE A 40 -6.29 5.55 -2.45
C ILE A 40 -5.86 4.58 -1.34
N ASP A 41 -4.70 3.93 -1.50
CA ASP A 41 -4.15 3.01 -0.50
C ASP A 41 -3.85 3.70 0.83
N ALA A 42 -3.29 4.92 0.80
CA ALA A 42 -3.03 5.70 2.00
C ALA A 42 -4.32 6.01 2.79
N ILE A 43 -5.42 6.34 2.08
CA ILE A 43 -6.73 6.57 2.70
C ILE A 43 -7.30 5.26 3.27
N LYS A 44 -7.22 4.18 2.51
CA LYS A 44 -7.71 2.85 2.93
C LYS A 44 -6.95 2.34 4.17
N ASP A 45 -5.63 2.44 4.17
CA ASP A 45 -4.76 1.95 5.24
C ASP A 45 -4.98 2.70 6.55
N GLU A 46 -5.32 3.99 6.50
CA GLU A 46 -5.72 4.75 7.69
C GLU A 46 -7.01 4.22 8.31
N ARG A 47 -8.02 3.88 7.49
CA ARG A 47 -9.26 3.27 7.98
C ARG A 47 -9.00 1.92 8.63
N ILE A 48 -8.13 1.10 8.02
CA ILE A 48 -7.71 -0.20 8.57
C ILE A 48 -6.99 0.03 9.91
N ARG A 49 -6.09 1.02 9.98
CA ARG A 49 -5.37 1.36 11.21
C ARG A 49 -6.32 1.81 12.30
N ALA A 50 -7.31 2.65 12.00
CA ALA A 50 -8.34 3.10 12.94
C ALA A 50 -9.21 1.94 13.46
N SER A 51 -9.61 1.03 12.56
CA SER A 51 -10.33 -0.20 12.93
C SER A 51 -9.50 -1.06 13.89
N TYR A 52 -8.20 -1.24 13.61
CA TYR A 52 -7.30 -1.98 14.49
C TYR A 52 -7.26 -1.36 15.90
N GLU A 53 -7.17 -0.04 16.01
CA GLU A 53 -7.15 0.67 17.31
C GLU A 53 -8.42 0.48 18.10
N SER A 54 -9.56 0.63 17.44
CA SER A 54 -10.87 0.38 18.04
C SER A 54 -10.96 -1.05 18.57
N ASN A 55 -10.54 -2.03 17.77
CA ASN A 55 -10.68 -3.45 18.13
C ASN A 55 -9.76 -3.86 19.29
N ILE A 56 -8.50 -3.43 19.32
CA ILE A 56 -7.62 -3.71 20.47
C ILE A 56 -8.08 -2.98 21.74
N ARG A 57 -8.63 -1.76 21.60
CA ARG A 57 -9.14 -1.00 22.75
C ARG A 57 -10.36 -1.67 23.35
N ARG A 58 -11.32 -2.07 22.50
CA ARG A 58 -12.54 -2.79 22.91
C ARG A 58 -12.19 -4.11 23.59
N MET A 59 -11.31 -4.91 22.96
CA MET A 59 -10.81 -6.16 23.53
C MET A 59 -10.20 -5.95 24.91
N SER A 60 -9.28 -4.99 25.05
CA SER A 60 -8.63 -4.72 26.34
C SER A 60 -9.63 -4.27 27.40
N GLN A 61 -10.58 -3.39 27.06
CA GLN A 61 -11.62 -2.92 27.98
C GLN A 61 -12.51 -4.07 28.49
N GLN A 62 -12.90 -4.99 27.60
CA GLN A 62 -13.68 -6.18 27.98
C GLN A 62 -12.89 -7.09 28.93
N ILE A 63 -11.64 -7.40 28.59
CA ILE A 63 -10.80 -8.27 29.43
C ILE A 63 -10.54 -7.63 30.80
N PHE A 64 -10.34 -6.31 30.86
CA PHE A 64 -10.21 -5.61 32.14
C PHE A 64 -11.47 -5.69 33.00
N ALA A 65 -12.66 -5.68 32.39
CA ALA A 65 -13.91 -5.85 33.11
C ALA A 65 -14.00 -7.26 33.74
N GLU A 66 -13.62 -8.30 32.99
CA GLU A 66 -13.57 -9.68 33.49
C GLU A 66 -12.57 -9.85 34.65
N VAL A 67 -11.39 -9.22 34.55
CA VAL A 67 -10.40 -9.22 35.63
C VAL A 67 -10.95 -8.55 36.89
N ARG A 68 -11.63 -7.40 36.74
CA ARG A 68 -12.22 -6.67 37.87
C ARG A 68 -13.40 -7.41 38.50
N ALA A 69 -14.15 -8.15 37.70
CA ALA A 69 -15.22 -9.02 38.18
C ALA A 69 -14.69 -10.28 38.90
N GLY A 70 -13.39 -10.56 38.81
CA GLY A 70 -12.78 -11.77 39.37
C GLY A 70 -12.99 -13.03 38.54
N ASN A 71 -13.51 -12.90 37.32
CA ASN A 71 -13.82 -14.02 36.42
C ASN A 71 -12.56 -14.63 35.78
N ILE A 72 -11.49 -13.84 35.66
CA ILE A 72 -10.21 -14.27 35.08
C ILE A 72 -9.05 -13.66 35.87
N SER A 73 -7.96 -14.43 36.03
CA SER A 73 -6.74 -13.94 36.66
C SER A 73 -6.04 -12.88 35.80
N VAL A 74 -5.27 -11.97 36.41
CA VAL A 74 -4.48 -10.98 35.65
C VAL A 74 -3.46 -11.67 34.74
N GLU A 75 -2.93 -12.82 35.16
CA GLU A 75 -1.96 -13.60 34.38
C GLU A 75 -2.59 -14.17 33.10
N ASP A 76 -3.71 -14.89 33.24
CA ASP A 76 -4.45 -15.45 32.11
C ASP A 76 -4.98 -14.34 31.19
N ALA A 77 -5.50 -13.26 31.77
CA ALA A 77 -5.97 -12.10 31.02
C ALA A 77 -4.85 -11.45 30.19
N THR A 78 -3.64 -11.35 30.75
CA THR A 78 -2.49 -10.76 30.03
C THR A 78 -2.06 -11.65 28.87
N LYS A 79 -1.99 -12.97 29.09
CA LYS A 79 -1.67 -13.94 28.05
C LYS A 79 -2.70 -13.91 26.92
N PHE A 80 -3.98 -14.03 27.28
CA PHE A 80 -5.10 -13.98 26.34
C PHE A 80 -5.12 -12.67 25.53
N SER A 81 -4.92 -11.53 26.19
CA SER A 81 -4.87 -10.22 25.53
C SER A 81 -3.74 -10.13 24.50
N ASN A 82 -2.57 -10.69 24.78
CA ASN A 82 -1.46 -10.69 23.82
C ASN A 82 -1.78 -11.55 22.59
N GLU A 83 -2.26 -12.77 22.82
CA GLU A 83 -2.63 -13.69 21.75
C GLU A 83 -3.73 -13.09 20.86
N MET A 84 -4.76 -12.52 21.48
CA MET A 84 -5.87 -11.89 20.77
C MET A 84 -5.42 -10.64 20.01
N ARG A 85 -4.59 -9.79 20.61
CA ARG A 85 -3.98 -8.63 19.92
C ARG A 85 -3.19 -9.06 18.69
N ASN A 86 -2.45 -10.16 18.78
CA ASN A 86 -1.67 -10.69 17.65
C ASN A 86 -2.59 -11.20 16.53
N LYS A 87 -3.69 -11.88 16.87
CA LYS A 87 -4.73 -12.28 15.91
C LYS A 87 -5.37 -11.07 15.23
N ILE A 88 -5.83 -10.08 16.01
CA ILE A 88 -6.41 -8.83 15.49
C ILE A 88 -5.42 -8.14 14.54
N MET A 89 -4.14 -8.07 14.92
CA MET A 89 -3.10 -7.48 14.06
C MET A 89 -2.95 -8.23 12.73
N PHE A 90 -2.95 -9.57 12.77
CA PHE A 90 -2.81 -10.39 11.57
C PHE A 90 -4.00 -10.21 10.62
N GLU A 91 -5.23 -10.20 11.14
CA GLU A 91 -6.43 -9.99 10.31
C GLU A 91 -6.43 -8.61 9.63
N HIS A 92 -6.01 -7.55 10.32
CA HIS A 92 -5.92 -6.23 9.69
C HIS A 92 -4.80 -6.15 8.64
N ARG A 93 -3.70 -6.89 8.82
CA ARG A 93 -2.61 -6.95 7.86
C ARG A 93 -3.01 -7.60 6.54
N LYS A 94 -3.96 -8.54 6.52
CA LYS A 94 -4.51 -9.12 5.28
C LYS A 94 -5.21 -8.08 4.40
N LEU A 95 -5.76 -7.03 5.01
CA LEU A 95 -6.50 -5.98 4.31
C LEU A 95 -5.63 -4.77 3.94
N THR A 96 -4.47 -4.62 4.60
CA THR A 96 -3.53 -3.51 4.41
C THR A 96 -2.94 -3.54 3.01
N SER A 97 -2.69 -2.38 2.40
CA SER A 97 -2.01 -2.27 1.11
C SER A 97 -0.64 -2.95 1.11
N ALA A 98 -0.14 -3.35 -0.07
CA ALA A 98 1.16 -4.00 -0.19
C ALA A 98 2.30 -3.10 0.35
N GLN A 99 2.23 -1.80 0.06
CA GLN A 99 3.20 -0.80 0.48
C GLN A 99 3.15 -0.60 2.01
N GLY A 100 1.94 -0.47 2.57
CA GLY A 100 1.74 -0.37 4.01
C GLY A 100 2.19 -1.63 4.75
N LEU A 101 1.92 -2.81 4.17
CA LEU A 101 2.34 -4.11 4.70
C LEU A 101 3.87 -4.22 4.77
N ALA A 102 4.57 -3.82 3.71
CA ALA A 102 6.03 -3.80 3.67
C ALA A 102 6.63 -2.91 4.78
N ILE A 103 6.05 -1.71 4.98
CA ILE A 103 6.50 -0.78 6.03
C ILE A 103 6.32 -1.39 7.44
N VAL A 104 5.16 -2.00 7.73
CA VAL A 104 4.91 -2.57 9.07
C VAL A 104 5.68 -3.86 9.32
N GLN A 105 5.92 -4.67 8.28
CA GLN A 105 6.73 -5.89 8.38
C GLN A 105 8.21 -5.58 8.61
N LYS A 106 8.73 -4.47 8.08
CA LYS A 106 10.06 -3.96 8.41
C LYS A 106 10.21 -3.65 9.91
N LYS A 107 9.15 -3.15 10.55
CA LYS A 107 9.17 -2.89 12.01
C LYS A 107 9.07 -4.19 12.81
N LYS A 108 8.14 -5.07 12.45
CA LYS A 108 8.02 -6.42 13.04
C LYS A 108 7.26 -7.37 12.11
N LYS A 109 7.83 -8.54 11.86
CA LYS A 109 7.19 -9.59 11.05
C LYS A 109 5.97 -10.19 11.74
N ALA A 110 6.07 -10.48 13.04
CA ALA A 110 4.99 -11.07 13.84
C ALA A 110 4.74 -10.27 15.13
N GLY A 111 3.73 -10.70 15.89
CA GLY A 111 3.52 -10.26 17.26
C GLY A 111 4.56 -10.86 18.19
N GLY A 112 4.86 -10.19 19.31
CA GLY A 112 5.72 -10.76 20.35
C GLY A 112 4.97 -11.84 21.12
N THR A 113 5.70 -12.84 21.60
CA THR A 113 5.14 -13.87 22.49
C THR A 113 4.82 -13.26 23.86
N HIS A 114 4.07 -13.99 24.70
CA HIS A 114 3.76 -13.51 26.05
C HIS A 114 5.02 -13.24 26.88
N SER A 115 6.00 -14.14 26.85
CA SER A 115 7.29 -13.95 27.51
C SER A 115 8.08 -12.76 26.94
N ASP A 116 8.07 -12.55 25.62
CA ASP A 116 8.75 -11.39 25.01
C ASP A 116 8.20 -10.07 25.56
N ILE A 117 6.87 -9.94 25.62
CA ILE A 117 6.22 -8.72 26.12
C ILE A 117 6.51 -8.53 27.61
N LEU A 118 6.45 -9.59 28.42
CA LEU A 118 6.75 -9.49 29.85
C LEU A 118 8.21 -9.11 30.09
N ASN A 119 9.15 -9.70 29.37
CA ASN A 119 10.56 -9.35 29.48
C ASN A 119 10.84 -7.93 28.99
N GLU A 120 10.26 -7.49 27.88
CA GLU A 120 10.37 -6.11 27.39
C GLU A 120 9.92 -5.10 28.47
N LYS A 121 8.77 -5.36 29.09
CA LYS A 121 8.21 -4.47 30.13
C LYS A 121 9.00 -4.53 31.42
N SER A 122 9.45 -5.72 31.83
CA SER A 122 10.31 -5.92 33.00
C SER A 122 11.65 -5.20 32.85
N GLN A 123 12.26 -5.29 31.68
CA GLN A 123 13.51 -4.62 31.37
C GLN A 123 13.34 -3.09 31.32
N THR A 124 12.24 -2.61 30.73
CA THR A 124 11.95 -1.17 30.66
C THR A 124 11.74 -0.55 32.04
N GLN A 125 11.13 -1.29 32.98
CA GLN A 125 10.72 -0.75 34.27
C GLN A 125 11.71 -1.05 35.41
N PHE A 126 12.31 -2.25 35.40
CA PHE A 126 13.11 -2.77 36.51
C PHE A 126 14.52 -3.19 36.09
N HIS A 127 14.87 -3.09 34.80
CA HIS A 127 16.17 -3.51 34.25
C HIS A 127 16.52 -4.98 34.55
N LYS A 128 15.50 -5.84 34.63
CA LYS A 128 15.61 -7.27 34.94
C LYS A 128 14.67 -8.08 34.05
N ASN A 129 14.98 -9.36 33.86
CA ASN A 129 14.05 -10.28 33.21
C ASN A 129 12.86 -10.58 34.12
N TYR A 130 11.72 -10.93 33.54
CA TYR A 130 10.47 -11.14 34.26
C TYR A 130 10.59 -12.21 35.37
N GLU A 131 11.37 -13.26 35.11
CA GLU A 131 11.60 -14.35 36.05
C GLU A 131 12.46 -13.95 37.26
N GLN A 132 13.25 -12.88 37.14
CA GLN A 132 14.11 -12.36 38.21
C GLN A 132 13.39 -11.35 39.12
N LEU A 133 12.11 -11.07 38.83
CA LEU A 133 11.30 -10.13 39.59
C LEU A 133 10.69 -10.79 40.82
N SER A 134 10.50 -10.00 41.88
CA SER A 134 9.66 -10.41 43.01
C SER A 134 8.20 -10.61 42.58
N LYS A 135 7.42 -11.36 43.36
CA LYS A 135 5.99 -11.60 43.06
C LYS A 135 5.17 -10.30 42.96
N ALA A 136 5.51 -9.28 43.75
CA ALA A 136 4.87 -7.97 43.66
C ALA A 136 5.20 -7.27 42.33
N GLN A 137 6.47 -7.27 41.93
CA GLN A 137 6.92 -6.70 40.65
C GLN A 137 6.33 -7.44 39.45
N GLN A 138 6.23 -8.78 39.51
CA GLN A 138 5.60 -9.59 38.46
C GLN A 138 4.13 -9.19 38.24
N LYS A 139 3.36 -9.02 39.32
CA LYS A 139 1.97 -8.54 39.23
C LYS A 139 1.87 -7.17 38.60
N GLU A 140 2.79 -6.25 38.92
CA GLU A 140 2.80 -4.93 38.32
C GLU A 140 3.09 -4.98 36.81
N VAL A 141 4.07 -5.80 36.40
CA VAL A 141 4.38 -5.99 34.97
C VAL A 141 3.19 -6.60 34.23
N LEU A 142 2.52 -7.61 34.79
CA LEU A 142 1.32 -8.21 34.20
C LEU A 142 0.23 -7.16 34.00
N TYR A 143 -0.07 -6.37 35.03
CA TYR A 143 -1.09 -5.33 34.96
C TYR A 143 -0.77 -4.29 33.87
N ARG A 144 0.48 -3.83 33.81
CA ARG A 144 0.93 -2.88 32.76
C ARG A 144 0.92 -3.50 31.36
N ALA A 145 1.27 -4.77 31.22
CA ALA A 145 1.19 -5.48 29.95
C ALA A 145 -0.27 -5.59 29.47
N LEU A 146 -1.20 -5.91 30.39
CA LEU A 146 -2.63 -5.91 30.12
C LEU A 146 -3.14 -4.52 29.74
N GLU A 147 -2.74 -3.47 30.45
CA GLU A 147 -3.08 -2.07 30.13
C GLU A 147 -2.60 -1.66 28.74
N ARG A 148 -1.35 -1.99 28.42
CA ARG A 148 -0.76 -1.65 27.12
C ARG A 148 -1.31 -2.47 25.97
N SER A 149 -1.94 -3.63 26.23
CA SER A 149 -2.55 -4.48 25.21
C SER A 149 -3.67 -3.78 24.42
N GLY A 150 -4.32 -2.74 24.99
CA GLY A 150 -5.30 -1.90 24.31
C GLY A 150 -4.73 -0.67 23.60
N SER A 151 -3.43 -0.39 23.76
CA SER A 151 -2.79 0.82 23.23
C SER A 151 -2.08 0.58 21.90
N ALA A 152 -2.26 1.47 20.94
CA ALA A 152 -1.59 1.38 19.65
C ALA A 152 -0.32 2.24 19.59
N ASN A 153 0.54 2.02 18.59
CA ASN A 153 1.74 2.84 18.42
C ASN A 153 1.38 4.21 17.81
N ALA A 154 1.49 5.27 18.62
CA ALA A 154 1.09 6.63 18.26
C ALA A 154 1.81 7.19 17.01
N LYS A 155 3.08 6.82 16.79
CA LYS A 155 3.83 7.26 15.59
C LYS A 155 3.20 6.68 14.32
N PHE A 156 2.90 5.39 14.32
CA PHE A 156 2.22 4.74 13.18
C PHE A 156 0.81 5.29 12.98
N THR A 157 0.06 5.53 14.05
CA THR A 157 -1.29 6.13 13.98
C THR A 157 -1.26 7.52 13.35
N SER A 158 -0.34 8.37 13.81
CA SER A 158 -0.22 9.73 13.31
C SER A 158 0.26 9.74 11.87
N GLY A 159 1.22 8.86 11.55
CA GLY A 159 1.70 8.66 10.18
C GLY A 159 0.58 8.29 9.22
N THR A 160 -0.26 7.29 9.53
CA THR A 160 -1.38 6.91 8.65
C THR A 160 -2.41 8.03 8.49
N LYS A 161 -2.67 8.83 9.54
CA LYS A 161 -3.56 10.00 9.45
C LYS A 161 -3.02 11.06 8.49
N ILE A 162 -1.74 11.41 8.61
CA ILE A 162 -1.08 12.37 7.72
C ILE A 162 -1.11 11.85 6.28
N MET A 163 -0.79 10.57 6.06
CA MET A 163 -0.83 9.94 4.75
C MET A 163 -2.23 9.94 4.14
N SER A 164 -3.29 9.71 4.92
CA SER A 164 -4.68 9.80 4.47
C SER A 164 -5.06 11.22 4.05
N VAL A 165 -4.62 12.24 4.79
CA VAL A 165 -4.81 13.64 4.38
C VAL A 165 -4.07 13.94 3.08
N MET A 166 -2.80 13.53 2.96
CA MET A 166 -2.02 13.69 1.73
C MET A 166 -2.66 12.96 0.54
N GLY A 167 -3.17 11.75 0.74
CA GLY A 167 -3.88 11.01 -0.30
C GLY A 167 -5.17 11.70 -0.74
N LYS A 168 -5.96 12.24 0.19
CA LYS A 168 -7.17 13.02 -0.15
C LYS A 168 -6.83 14.26 -0.96
N VAL A 169 -5.80 15.00 -0.55
CA VAL A 169 -5.31 16.18 -1.29
C VAL A 169 -4.81 15.76 -2.67
N GLY A 170 -4.05 14.67 -2.77
CA GLY A 170 -3.56 14.11 -4.03
C GLY A 170 -4.68 13.82 -5.01
N ILE A 171 -5.74 13.13 -4.58
CA ILE A 171 -6.91 12.83 -5.43
C ILE A 171 -7.59 14.11 -5.91
N ILE A 172 -7.78 15.09 -5.02
CA ILE A 172 -8.41 16.37 -5.39
C ILE A 172 -7.55 17.10 -6.43
N MET A 173 -6.24 17.18 -6.21
CA MET A 173 -5.31 17.83 -7.15
C MET A 173 -5.30 17.13 -8.50
N THR A 174 -5.25 15.79 -8.53
CA THR A 174 -5.34 15.01 -9.76
C THR A 174 -6.66 15.29 -10.50
N ALA A 175 -7.79 15.35 -9.79
CA ALA A 175 -9.08 15.65 -10.40
C ALA A 175 -9.15 17.07 -11.00
N VAL A 176 -8.58 18.06 -10.30
CA VAL A 176 -8.49 19.44 -10.81
C VAL A 176 -7.63 19.51 -12.07
N LEU A 177 -6.46 18.86 -12.06
CA LEU A 177 -5.57 18.82 -13.22
C LEU A 177 -6.19 18.08 -14.40
N ALA A 178 -6.85 16.94 -14.17
CA ALA A 178 -7.55 16.20 -15.20
C ALA A 178 -8.68 17.03 -15.81
N THR A 179 -9.46 17.74 -14.99
CA THR A 179 -10.53 18.63 -15.47
C THR A 179 -9.96 19.77 -16.32
N TYR A 180 -8.84 20.37 -15.89
CA TYR A 180 -8.16 21.42 -16.65
C TYR A 180 -7.67 20.90 -18.02
N GLN A 181 -7.07 19.71 -18.06
CA GLN A 181 -6.62 19.09 -19.31
C GLN A 181 -7.80 18.80 -20.25
N ILE A 182 -8.92 18.28 -19.73
CA ILE A 182 -10.13 18.02 -20.52
C ILE A 182 -10.74 19.32 -21.08
N LEU A 183 -10.79 20.39 -20.28
CA LEU A 183 -11.40 21.64 -20.71
C LEU A 183 -10.61 22.36 -21.81
N ASN A 184 -9.28 22.25 -21.77
CA ASN A 184 -8.38 22.86 -22.75
C ASN A 184 -8.01 21.94 -23.92
N ALA A 185 -8.47 20.69 -23.92
CA ALA A 185 -8.23 19.78 -25.04
C ALA A 185 -9.08 20.15 -26.26
N ASP A 186 -8.46 20.06 -27.44
CA ASP A 186 -9.14 20.24 -28.72
C ASP A 186 -10.24 19.18 -28.92
N ASP A 187 -9.99 17.94 -28.50
CA ASP A 187 -10.96 16.84 -28.45
C ASP A 187 -11.20 16.42 -27.00
N LYS A 188 -12.25 16.99 -26.42
CA LYS A 188 -12.66 16.74 -25.03
C LYS A 188 -13.09 15.30 -24.80
N ALA A 189 -13.67 14.63 -25.80
CA ALA A 189 -14.15 13.26 -25.67
C ALA A 189 -12.97 12.28 -25.62
N LYS A 190 -11.98 12.48 -26.51
CA LYS A 190 -10.72 11.73 -26.52
C LYS A 190 -9.93 11.94 -25.22
N GLU A 191 -9.80 13.18 -24.75
CA GLU A 191 -9.07 13.47 -23.50
C GLU A 191 -9.79 12.94 -22.26
N THR A 192 -11.13 13.02 -22.21
CA THR A 192 -11.92 12.40 -21.12
C THR A 192 -11.69 10.89 -21.08
N THR A 193 -11.69 10.23 -22.23
CA THR A 193 -11.45 8.78 -22.34
C THR A 193 -10.02 8.42 -21.92
N ARG A 194 -9.04 9.26 -22.25
CA ARG A 194 -7.65 9.12 -21.79
C ARG A 194 -7.56 9.20 -20.28
N GLN A 195 -8.08 10.27 -19.67
CA GLN A 195 -8.07 10.45 -18.21
C GLN A 195 -8.86 9.34 -17.49
N ALA A 196 -10.00 8.92 -18.04
CA ALA A 196 -10.77 7.79 -17.53
C ALA A 196 -9.99 6.47 -17.60
N THR A 197 -9.22 6.24 -18.67
CA THR A 197 -8.37 5.05 -18.80
C THR A 197 -7.15 5.13 -17.88
N ILE A 198 -6.55 6.31 -17.66
CA ILE A 198 -5.40 6.47 -16.74
C ILE A 198 -5.84 6.27 -15.29
N LEU A 199 -6.96 6.89 -14.91
CA LEU A 199 -7.50 6.83 -13.55
C LEU A 199 -8.22 5.49 -13.27
N GLY A 200 -8.94 4.96 -14.25
CA GLY A 200 -9.67 3.69 -14.17
C GLY A 200 -8.80 2.45 -14.44
N GLY A 201 -7.89 2.53 -15.41
CA GLY A 201 -6.89 1.50 -15.73
C GLY A 201 -5.70 1.48 -14.76
N GLY A 202 -5.56 2.48 -13.89
CA GLY A 202 -4.66 2.47 -12.74
C GLY A 202 -4.87 1.28 -11.79
N ALA A 203 -6.00 0.56 -11.90
CA ALA A 203 -6.22 -0.71 -11.22
C ALA A 203 -5.38 -1.88 -11.79
N ALA A 204 -5.14 -1.95 -13.11
CA ALA A 204 -4.33 -2.99 -13.74
C ALA A 204 -2.85 -2.56 -13.87
N GLY A 205 -2.59 -1.32 -14.32
CA GLY A 205 -1.25 -0.77 -14.41
C GLY A 205 -0.61 -0.48 -13.05
N GLY A 206 -1.41 0.00 -12.08
CA GLY A 206 -0.95 0.23 -10.70
C GLY A 206 -0.84 -1.04 -9.85
N PHE A 207 -1.45 -2.15 -10.26
CA PHE A 207 -1.25 -3.46 -9.64
C PHE A 207 0.09 -4.08 -10.06
N LEU A 208 0.44 -4.02 -11.35
CA LEU A 208 1.74 -4.48 -11.85
C LEU A 208 2.89 -3.54 -11.43
N ALA A 209 2.69 -2.23 -11.48
CA ALA A 209 3.66 -1.27 -10.96
C ALA A 209 3.76 -1.36 -9.43
N GLY A 210 2.64 -1.43 -8.70
CA GLY A 210 2.65 -1.45 -7.23
C GLY A 210 3.24 -2.72 -6.61
N LEU A 211 3.04 -3.89 -7.23
CA LEU A 211 3.62 -5.16 -6.77
C LEU A 211 5.07 -5.35 -7.25
N GLY A 212 5.40 -4.94 -8.49
CA GLY A 212 6.77 -5.03 -9.01
C GLY A 212 7.73 -4.04 -8.35
N ILE A 213 7.30 -2.79 -8.14
CA ILE A 213 8.14 -1.72 -7.58
C ILE A 213 8.37 -1.93 -6.08
N SER A 214 7.38 -2.38 -5.31
CA SER A 214 7.57 -2.64 -3.87
C SER A 214 8.53 -3.81 -3.59
N ALA A 215 8.63 -4.78 -4.51
CA ALA A 215 9.59 -5.87 -4.46
C ALA A 215 11.02 -5.43 -4.90
N LEU A 216 11.14 -4.56 -5.92
CA LEU A 216 12.44 -4.08 -6.43
C LEU A 216 13.06 -2.95 -5.58
N CYS A 217 12.25 -2.00 -5.14
CA CYS A 217 12.72 -0.70 -4.65
C CYS A 217 12.82 -0.56 -3.13
N GLY A 218 12.30 -1.54 -2.38
CA GLY A 218 12.30 -1.51 -0.92
C GLY A 218 11.78 -0.17 -0.34
N PRO A 219 12.28 0.26 0.83
CA PRO A 219 11.77 1.44 1.55
C PRO A 219 12.14 2.81 0.93
N GLY A 220 12.86 2.85 -0.20
CA GLY A 220 13.11 4.06 -1.02
C GLY A 220 12.03 4.31 -2.08
N ALA A 221 10.83 3.76 -1.84
CA ALA A 221 9.76 3.56 -2.82
C ALA A 221 9.39 4.77 -3.69
N PRO A 222 9.38 6.05 -3.24
CA PRO A 222 8.97 7.14 -4.13
C PRO A 222 9.98 7.39 -5.27
N ALA A 223 11.28 7.45 -4.95
CA ALA A 223 12.32 7.77 -5.94
C ALA A 223 12.60 6.59 -6.88
N CYS A 224 12.61 5.38 -6.34
CA CYS A 224 12.80 4.18 -7.14
C CYS A 224 11.51 3.77 -7.89
N ALA A 225 10.30 4.13 -7.42
CA ALA A 225 9.09 4.03 -8.23
C ALA A 225 9.17 4.94 -9.45
N ILE A 226 9.63 6.18 -9.30
CA ILE A 226 9.82 7.07 -10.45
C ILE A 226 10.83 6.45 -11.43
N ALA A 227 11.97 5.95 -10.95
CA ALA A 227 12.98 5.31 -11.81
C ALA A 227 12.46 4.02 -12.50
N VAL A 228 11.76 3.15 -11.78
CA VAL A 228 11.22 1.89 -12.33
C VAL A 228 10.01 2.13 -13.21
N VAL A 229 9.17 3.13 -12.93
CA VAL A 229 8.11 3.55 -13.86
C VAL A 229 8.74 4.13 -15.12
N LEU A 230 9.78 4.97 -15.03
CA LEU A 230 10.48 5.50 -16.21
C LEU A 230 11.16 4.39 -17.03
N ILE A 231 11.85 3.45 -16.38
CA ILE A 231 12.50 2.32 -17.07
C ILE A 231 11.46 1.32 -17.61
N GLY A 232 10.43 1.03 -16.82
CA GLY A 232 9.35 0.10 -17.17
C GLY A 232 8.38 0.63 -18.21
N SER A 233 8.22 1.95 -18.34
CA SER A 233 7.45 2.56 -19.43
C SER A 233 8.23 2.57 -20.74
N VAL A 234 9.57 2.69 -20.70
CA VAL A 234 10.43 2.47 -21.87
C VAL A 234 10.37 1.01 -22.31
N VAL A 235 10.59 0.06 -21.40
CA VAL A 235 10.57 -1.38 -21.73
C VAL A 235 9.16 -1.88 -22.07
N GLY A 236 8.13 -1.41 -21.36
CA GLY A 236 6.72 -1.76 -21.61
C GLY A 236 6.16 -1.12 -22.88
N GLY A 237 6.63 0.07 -23.26
CA GLY A 237 6.33 0.66 -24.56
C GLY A 237 6.94 -0.13 -25.72
N ILE A 238 8.14 -0.68 -25.53
CA ILE A 238 8.80 -1.55 -26.51
C ILE A 238 8.13 -2.93 -26.57
N ALA A 239 7.87 -3.55 -25.42
CA ALA A 239 7.25 -4.88 -25.34
C ALA A 239 5.76 -4.88 -25.72
N GLY A 240 5.03 -3.78 -25.44
CA GLY A 240 3.64 -3.61 -25.86
C GLY A 240 3.51 -3.48 -27.38
N GLY A 241 4.48 -2.83 -28.05
CA GLY A 241 4.56 -2.82 -29.51
C GLY A 241 4.78 -4.21 -30.09
N VAL A 242 5.69 -4.99 -29.49
CA VAL A 242 5.97 -6.37 -29.94
C VAL A 242 4.81 -7.33 -29.64
N ALA A 243 4.07 -7.13 -28.55
CA ALA A 243 2.90 -7.94 -28.23
C ALA A 243 1.68 -7.60 -29.12
N ALA A 244 1.51 -6.33 -29.49
CA ALA A 244 0.49 -5.92 -30.45
C ALA A 244 0.71 -6.58 -31.81
N ASP A 245 1.96 -6.65 -32.29
CA ASP A 245 2.32 -7.33 -33.54
C ASP A 245 2.00 -8.83 -33.53
N THR A 246 2.02 -9.49 -32.37
CA THR A 246 1.66 -10.92 -32.25
C THR A 246 0.15 -11.18 -32.18
N PHE A 247 -0.63 -10.19 -31.73
CA PHE A 247 -2.09 -10.32 -31.64
C PHE A 247 -2.83 -9.74 -32.84
N ASP A 248 -2.20 -8.86 -33.64
CA ASP A 248 -2.79 -8.33 -34.88
C ASP A 248 -3.07 -9.45 -35.89
N ALA A 249 -2.19 -10.45 -35.99
CA ALA A 249 -2.40 -11.60 -36.87
C ALA A 249 -3.59 -12.49 -36.43
N GLU A 250 -3.89 -12.55 -35.13
CA GLU A 250 -5.04 -13.32 -34.61
C GLU A 250 -6.34 -12.50 -34.62
N LEU A 251 -6.25 -11.17 -34.48
CA LEU A 251 -7.39 -10.25 -34.53
C LEU A 251 -7.94 -10.06 -35.95
N GLU A 252 -7.09 -10.10 -36.99
CA GLU A 252 -7.56 -10.10 -38.39
C GLU A 252 -8.37 -11.36 -38.74
N GLU A 253 -8.04 -12.51 -38.14
CA GLU A 253 -8.79 -13.76 -38.34
C GLU A 253 -10.14 -13.75 -37.59
N LEU A 254 -10.18 -13.12 -36.41
CA LEU A 254 -11.42 -12.91 -35.64
C LEU A 254 -12.33 -11.83 -36.25
N ALA A 255 -11.78 -10.85 -36.98
CA ALA A 255 -12.54 -9.82 -37.67
C ALA A 255 -13.28 -10.33 -38.92
N HIS A 256 -12.95 -11.53 -39.43
CA HIS A 256 -13.65 -12.13 -40.57
C HIS A 256 -14.90 -12.94 -40.19
N TRP A 257 -15.18 -13.11 -38.89
CA TRP A 257 -16.43 -13.67 -38.41
C TRP A 257 -17.39 -12.55 -38.03
N ASP A 258 -18.19 -12.11 -39.00
CA ASP A 258 -19.33 -11.21 -38.80
C ASP A 258 -20.26 -11.77 -37.71
N ILE A 259 -20.29 -11.10 -36.56
CA ILE A 259 -21.43 -11.17 -35.64
C ILE A 259 -21.92 -9.73 -35.41
N PHE A 260 -22.68 -9.30 -36.42
CA PHE A 260 -23.53 -8.11 -36.63
C PHE A 260 -22.88 -6.79 -37.07
#